data_AF-A0A0D7W1T9-F1
#
_entry.id   AF-A0A0D7W1T9-F1
#
_cell.length_a   1.000
_cell.length_b   1.000
_cell.length_c   1.000
_cell.angle_alpha   90.00
_cell.angle_beta   90.00
_cell.angle_gamma   90.00
#
_symmetry.space_group_name_H-M   'P 1'
#
loop_
_entity.id
_entity.type
_entity.pdbx_description
1 polymer ?
#
loop_
_entity_poly.entity_id
_entity_poly.type
_entity_poly.pdbx_seq_one_letter_code
_entity_poly.pdbx_strand_id
1 'polypeptide(L)' 'MNAAELKLNLITKITSISDKKKLTELLQLINFQSDASEFITSNDEKQAISEAKIQIEKGDTYTNSQVQEEVLKWIKK' A
#
# COMPACT_ATOMS: atom_id res chain seq x y z
N MET A 1 10.21 -30.11 -3.51
CA MET A 1 8.91 -29.42 -3.49
C MET A 1 9.00 -28.18 -4.35
N ASN A 2 8.34 -28.20 -5.51
CA ASN A 2 8.16 -27.02 -6.34
C ASN A 2 6.87 -26.26 -5.95
N ALA A 3 6.68 -25.05 -6.47
CA ALA A 3 5.52 -24.21 -6.14
C ALA A 3 4.17 -24.89 -6.44
N ALA A 4 4.10 -25.72 -7.48
CA ALA A 4 2.89 -26.44 -7.85
C ALA A 4 2.54 -27.54 -6.84
N GLU A 5 3.54 -28.33 -6.40
CA GLU A 5 3.39 -29.36 -5.37
C GLU A 5 2.97 -28.75 -4.02
N LEU A 6 3.52 -27.59 -3.70
CA LEU A 6 3.21 -26.87 -2.46
C LEU A 6 1.77 -26.37 -2.46
N LYS A 7 1.31 -25.82 -3.59
CA LYS A 7 -0.09 -25.39 -3.78
C LYS A 7 -1.06 -26.56 -3.67
N LEU A 8 -0.73 -27.70 -4.29
CA LEU A 8 -1.58 -28.89 -4.26
C LEU A 8 -1.71 -29.45 -2.83
N ASN A 9 -0.60 -29.49 -2.08
CA ASN A 9 -0.58 -29.92 -0.68
C ASN A 9 -1.47 -29.04 0.22
N LEU A 10 -1.41 -27.72 0.01
CA LEU A 10 -2.25 -26.75 0.73
C LEU A 10 -3.73 -26.95 0.43
N ILE A 11 -4.11 -27.12 -0.84
CA ILE A 11 -5.49 -27.39 -1.24
C ILE A 11 -6.00 -28.65 -0.54
N THR A 12 -5.25 -29.75 -0.61
CA THR A 12 -5.63 -31.02 0.02
C THR A 12 -5.85 -30.87 1.53
N LYS A 13 -4.96 -30.15 2.21
CA LYS A 13 -5.11 -29.87 3.65
C LYS A 13 -6.36 -29.05 3.94
N ILE A 14 -6.62 -27.99 3.19
CA ILE A 14 -7.81 -27.16 3.38
C ILE A 14 -9.10 -27.97 3.14
N THR A 15 -9.14 -28.79 2.08
CA THR A 15 -10.31 -29.65 1.78
C THR A 15 -10.56 -30.75 2.81
N SER A 16 -9.54 -31.10 3.60
CA SER A 16 -9.68 -32.10 4.67
C SER A 16 -10.26 -31.52 5.98
N ILE A 17 -10.43 -30.20 6.07
CA ILE A 17 -11.01 -29.54 7.25
C ILE A 17 -12.53 -29.65 7.21
N SER A 18 -13.11 -30.50 8.06
CA SER A 18 -14.57 -30.63 8.19
C SER A 18 -15.20 -29.56 9.10
N ASP A 19 -14.38 -28.84 9.86
CA ASP A 19 -14.82 -27.80 10.79
C ASP A 19 -15.10 -26.49 10.04
N LYS A 20 -16.38 -26.18 9.86
CA LYS A 20 -16.85 -24.97 9.18
C LYS A 20 -16.38 -23.68 9.87
N LYS A 21 -16.21 -23.68 11.19
CA LYS A 21 -15.74 -22.50 11.92
C LYS A 21 -14.28 -22.21 11.58
N LYS A 22 -13.42 -23.24 11.58
CA LYS A 22 -12.02 -23.13 11.17
C LYS A 22 -11.87 -22.67 9.72
N LEU A 23 -12.69 -23.19 8.79
CA LEU A 23 -12.68 -22.72 7.40
C LEU A 23 -13.04 -21.23 7.29
N THR A 24 -14.01 -20.78 8.10
CA THR A 24 -14.43 -19.37 8.12
C THR A 24 -13.31 -18.46 8.65
N GLU A 25 -12.67 -18.86 9.75
CA GLU A 25 -11.52 -18.13 10.32
C GLU A 25 -10.35 -18.05 9.32
N LEU A 26 -10.05 -19.15 8.61
CA LEU A 26 -9.00 -19.19 7.59
C LEU A 26 -9.30 -18.24 6.42
N LEU A 27 -10.57 -18.20 5.98
CA LEU A 27 -11.01 -17.30 4.92
C LEU A 27 -10.91 -15.84 5.34
N GLN A 28 -11.29 -15.51 6.58
CA GLN A 28 -11.14 -14.16 7.13
C GLN A 28 -9.68 -13.71 7.17
N LEU A 29 -8.77 -14.59 7.57
CA LEU A 29 -7.33 -14.30 7.60
C LEU A 29 -6.78 -14.05 6.19
N ILE A 30 -7.17 -14.87 5.21
CA ILE A 30 -6.77 -14.69 3.81
C ILE A 30 -7.30 -13.35 3.30
N ASN A 31 -8.59 -13.06 3.50
CA ASN A 31 -9.20 -11.82 3.06
C ASN A 31 -8.51 -10.58 3.63
N PHE A 32 -8.17 -10.61 4.92
CA PHE A 32 -7.40 -9.54 5.57
C PHE A 32 -6.01 -9.34 4.94
N GLN A 33 -5.31 -10.41 4.57
CA GLN A 33 -4.02 -10.31 3.90
C GLN A 33 -4.14 -9.86 2.43
N SER A 34 -5.27 -10.15 1.79
CA SER A 34 -5.56 -9.78 0.41
C SER A 34 -6.30 -8.45 0.26
N ASP A 35 -6.42 -7.65 1.32
CA ASP A 35 -6.67 -6.20 1.22
C ASP A 35 -5.44 -5.51 0.58
N ALA A 36 -5.10 -5.94 -0.63
CA ALA A 36 -4.41 -5.16 -1.62
C ALA A 36 -5.43 -4.15 -2.17
N SER A 37 -5.92 -3.28 -1.28
CA SER A 37 -6.59 -2.06 -1.73
C SER A 37 -5.59 -1.35 -2.62
N GLU A 38 -5.86 -1.32 -3.93
CA GLU A 38 -5.11 -0.45 -4.82
C GLU A 38 -5.17 0.96 -4.21
N PHE A 39 -4.01 1.58 -3.99
CA PHE A 39 -3.96 2.95 -3.50
C PHE A 39 -4.40 3.86 -4.65
N ILE A 40 -5.71 4.06 -4.75
CA ILE A 40 -6.31 4.92 -5.76
C ILE A 40 -6.25 6.36 -5.24
N THR A 41 -5.53 7.20 -5.96
CA THR A 41 -5.52 8.64 -5.67
C THR A 41 -6.88 9.25 -5.97
N SER A 42 -7.34 10.05 -5.01
CA SER A 42 -8.48 10.96 -5.13
C SER A 42 -8.22 12.00 -6.23
N ASN A 43 -9.28 12.71 -6.63
CA ASN A 43 -9.14 13.79 -7.63
C ASN A 43 -8.21 14.91 -7.14
N ASP A 44 -8.29 15.26 -5.85
CA ASP A 44 -7.45 16.28 -5.24
C ASP A 44 -5.97 15.87 -5.26
N GLU A 45 -5.67 14.62 -4.92
CA GLU A 45 -4.30 14.10 -4.97
C GLU A 45 -3.76 14.04 -6.40
N LYS A 46 -4.59 13.66 -7.38
CA LYS A 46 -4.21 13.69 -8.80
C LYS A 46 -3.91 15.09 -9.27
N GLN A 47 -4.69 16.09 -8.83
CA GLN A 47 -4.43 17.49 -9.14
C GLN A 47 -3.12 17.95 -8.50
N ALA A 48 -2.89 17.67 -7.22
CA ALA A 48 -1.65 18.01 -6.53
C ALA A 48 -0.41 17.39 -7.22
N ILE A 49 -0.51 16.13 -7.67
CA ILE A 49 0.55 15.48 -8.45
C ILE A 49 0.77 16.19 -9.79
N SER A 50 -0.30 16.61 -10.47
CA SER A 50 -0.19 17.35 -11.74
C SER A 50 0.51 18.69 -11.55
N GLU A 51 0.17 19.42 -10.48
CA GLU A 51 0.78 20.69 -10.14
C GLU A 51 2.27 20.51 -9.78
N ALA A 52 2.60 19.49 -8.98
CA ALA A 52 3.98 19.18 -8.62
C ALA A 52 4.84 18.84 -9.85
N LYS A 53 4.29 18.11 -10.83
CA LYS A 53 5.00 17.84 -12.09
C LYS A 53 5.35 19.12 -12.85
N ILE A 54 4.40 20.04 -12.95
CA ILE A 54 4.61 21.35 -13.60
C ILE A 54 5.67 22.17 -12.85
N GLN A 55 5.66 22.14 -11.51
CA GLN A 55 6.67 22.82 -10.69
C GLN A 55 8.07 22.28 -10.94
N ILE A 56 8.21 20.95 -11.03
CA ILE A 56 9.50 20.31 -11.36
C ILE A 56 9.99 20.74 -12.75
N GLU A 57 9.12 20.74 -13.76
CA GLU A 57 9.47 21.18 -15.11
C GLU A 57 9.93 22.64 -15.18
N LYS A 58 9.34 23.50 -14.34
CA LYS A 58 9.71 24.92 -14.23
C LYS A 58 10.94 25.18 -13.36
N GLY A 59 11.43 24.16 -12.65
CA GLY A 59 12.51 24.31 -11.68
C GLY A 59 12.07 24.94 -10.35
N ASP A 60 10.76 25.01 -10.10
CA ASP A 60 10.13 25.48 -8.84
C ASP A 60 10.31 24.42 -7.73
N THR A 61 11.56 24.09 -7.45
CA THR A 61 11.97 23.07 -6.47
C THR A 61 12.77 23.71 -5.36
N TYR A 62 12.68 23.15 -4.16
CA TYR A 62 13.47 23.59 -3.03
C TYR A 62 14.64 22.64 -2.81
N THR A 63 15.82 23.20 -2.56
CA THR A 63 16.94 22.43 -2.03
C THR A 63 16.66 22.05 -0.57
N ASN A 64 17.33 21.00 -0.10
CA ASN A 64 17.23 20.56 1.28
C ASN A 64 17.49 21.71 2.28
N SER A 65 18.47 22.57 2.01
CA SER A 65 18.77 23.73 2.87
C SER A 65 17.62 24.74 2.94
N GLN A 66 16.98 25.04 1.80
CA GLN A 66 15.83 25.95 1.76
C GLN A 66 14.62 25.39 2.50
N VAL A 67 14.37 24.07 2.37
CA VAL A 67 13.30 23.40 3.13
C VAL A 67 13.58 23.46 4.63
N GLN A 68 14.83 23.19 5.05
CA GLN A 68 15.22 23.24 6.47
C GLN A 68 15.04 24.64 7.06
N GLU A 69 15.39 25.70 6.32
CA GLU A 69 15.16 27.08 6.78
C GLU A 69 13.68 27.40 6.97
N GLU A 70 12.80 26.98 6.05
CA GLU A 70 11.35 27.18 6.17
C GLU A 70 10.77 26.41 7.35
N VAL A 71 11.16 25.14 7.53
CA VAL A 71 10.74 24.33 8.68
C VAL A 71 11.17 24.97 10.00
N LEU A 72 12.42 25.48 10.07
CA LEU A 72 12.91 26.19 11.25
C LEU A 72 12.13 27.48 11.53
N LYS A 73 11.66 28.20 10.50
CA LYS A 73 10.79 29.37 10.67
C LYS A 73 9.44 29.00 11.25
N TRP A 74 8.87 27.85 10.87
CA TRP A 74 7.59 27.38 11.40
C TRP A 74 7.70 26.94 12.86
N ILE A 75 8.81 26.29 13.24
CA ILE A 75 9.05 25.86 14.63
C ILE A 75 9.32 27.04 15.58
N LYS A 76 9.87 28.15 15.06
CA LYS A 76 10.17 29.36 15.85
C LYS A 76 8.97 30.32 15.98
N LYS A 77 7.83 30.00 15.38
CA LYS A 77 6.56 30.73 15.54
C LYS A 77 5.79 30.18 16.73
#